data_AF-A0AA87YWS3-F1
#
_entry.id   AF-A0AA87YWS3-F1
#
_cell.length_a   1.000
_cell.length_b   1.000
_cell.length_c   1.000
_cell.angle_alpha   90.00
_cell.angle_beta   90.00
_cell.angle_gamma   90.00
#
_symmetry.space_group_name_H-M   'P 1'
#
loop_
_entity.id
_entity.type
_entity.pdbx_description
1 polymer ?
#
loop_
_entity_poly.entity_id
_entity_poly.type
_entity_poly.pdbx_seq_one_letter_code
_entity_poly.pdbx_strand_id
1 'polypeptide(L)'
;MARELVGGAFLSSLFQTLFDKMASSEVLDFFRKKNLNPGLLKKLKILLNSAEAVLDDAEGKQLSNPHVREWLLQLKEEIYAAEDLMIEICDECLPNDVECESSSRPRKVMRLTLPSFSKTACEKEIEPKIQEIIDTLKLLLEQKSHLGLEETSVHNGSYNSQRLLATSIVEESDVYGRED
;
A
#
# COMPACT_ATOMS: atom_id res chain seq x y z
N MET A 1 5.88 -20.78 16.36
CA MET A 1 4.82 -19.95 15.75
C MET A 1 5.34 -18.53 15.71
N ALA A 2 5.81 -18.04 14.56
CA ALA A 2 6.29 -16.67 14.44
C ALA A 2 6.31 -16.27 12.97
N ARG A 3 5.40 -15.37 12.59
CA ARG A 3 5.58 -14.36 11.55
C ARG A 3 4.25 -13.61 11.41
N GLU A 4 4.25 -12.37 11.88
CA GLU A 4 3.49 -11.22 11.37
C GLU A 4 3.52 -10.14 12.45
N LEU A 5 4.71 -9.58 12.67
CA LEU A 5 4.92 -8.33 13.41
C LEU A 5 5.87 -7.45 12.60
N VAL A 6 5.59 -7.31 11.31
CA VAL A 6 6.25 -6.39 10.39
C VAL A 6 5.15 -5.75 9.53
N GLY A 7 4.15 -5.14 10.18
CA GLY A 7 3.04 -4.45 9.50
C GLY A 7 3.43 -3.04 9.05
N GLY A 8 3.99 -2.24 9.96
CA GLY A 8 4.25 -0.81 9.73
C GLY A 8 5.23 -0.47 8.64
N ALA A 9 6.36 -1.17 8.57
CA ALA A 9 7.32 -0.93 7.50
C ALA A 9 6.75 -1.29 6.12
N PHE A 10 5.80 -2.23 6.06
CA PHE A 10 5.29 -2.74 4.80
C PHE A 10 4.31 -1.76 4.15
N LEU A 11 3.26 -1.33 4.86
CA LEU A 11 2.26 -0.43 4.29
C LEU A 11 2.85 0.95 3.96
N SER A 12 3.69 1.53 4.82
CA SER A 12 4.38 2.79 4.52
C SER A 12 5.26 2.68 3.26
N SER A 13 5.96 1.55 3.07
CA SER A 13 6.77 1.35 1.85
C SER A 13 5.91 1.23 0.59
N LEU A 14 4.70 0.66 0.69
CA LEU A 14 3.75 0.61 -0.42
C LEU A 14 3.23 1.99 -0.78
N PHE A 15 2.87 2.82 0.22
CA PHE A 15 2.49 4.22 -0.01
C PHE A 15 3.59 4.98 -0.75
N GLN A 16 4.83 4.87 -0.30
CA GLN A 16 5.98 5.50 -0.97
C GLN A 16 6.11 5.05 -2.42
N THR A 17 6.08 3.73 -2.65
CA THR A 17 6.18 3.15 -4.00
C THR A 17 5.06 3.64 -4.91
N LEU A 18 3.83 3.74 -4.38
CA LEU A 18 2.68 4.25 -5.11
C LEU A 18 2.81 5.75 -5.41
N PHE A 19 3.29 6.56 -4.45
CA PHE A 19 3.55 7.99 -4.68
C PHE A 19 4.62 8.22 -5.74
N ASP A 20 5.69 7.43 -5.74
CA ASP A 20 6.76 7.51 -6.72
C ASP A 20 6.25 7.14 -8.12
N LYS A 21 5.42 6.09 -8.23
CA LYS A 21 4.77 5.70 -9.50
C LYS A 21 3.82 6.79 -10.00
N MET A 22 2.96 7.34 -9.14
CA MET A 22 2.07 8.45 -9.52
C MET A 22 2.83 9.71 -9.93
N ALA A 23 4.04 9.91 -9.41
CA ALA A 23 4.91 11.03 -9.75
C ALA A 23 5.84 10.72 -10.95
N SER A 24 5.81 9.50 -11.48
CA SER A 24 6.69 9.11 -12.57
C SER A 24 6.33 9.82 -13.88
N SER A 25 7.34 10.07 -14.70
CA SER A 25 7.15 10.72 -16.00
C SER A 25 6.21 9.96 -16.91
N GLU A 26 6.22 8.64 -16.84
CA GLU A 26 5.40 7.73 -17.62
C GLU A 26 3.91 7.98 -17.34
N VAL A 27 3.50 7.98 -16.06
CA VAL A 27 2.12 8.24 -15.66
C VAL A 27 1.72 9.68 -16.03
N LEU A 28 2.56 10.67 -15.73
CA LEU A 28 2.25 12.06 -16.01
C LEU A 28 2.15 12.35 -17.52
N ASP A 29 3.04 11.76 -18.32
CA ASP A 29 3.01 11.88 -19.77
C ASP A 29 1.84 11.10 -20.37
N PHE A 30 1.41 9.99 -19.78
CA PHE A 30 0.20 9.29 -20.18
C PHE A 30 -1.02 10.20 -20.04
N PHE A 31 -1.24 10.77 -18.85
CA PHE A 31 -2.35 11.69 -18.59
C PHE A 31 -2.33 12.87 -19.56
N ARG A 32 -1.14 13.40 -19.87
CA ARG A 32 -0.97 14.50 -20.83
C ARG A 32 -1.27 14.08 -22.26
N LYS A 33 -0.69 12.96 -22.73
CA LYS A 33 -0.86 12.44 -24.11
C LYS A 33 -2.32 12.05 -24.37
N LYS A 34 -2.99 11.50 -23.37
CA LYS A 34 -4.36 11.00 -23.45
C LYS A 34 -5.41 12.03 -23.06
N ASN A 35 -5.02 13.26 -22.69
CA ASN A 35 -5.91 14.33 -22.23
C ASN A 35 -6.81 13.91 -21.04
N LEU A 36 -6.31 13.05 -20.15
CA LEU A 36 -7.02 12.65 -18.95
C LEU A 36 -7.06 13.78 -17.92
N ASN A 37 -8.05 13.78 -17.04
CA ASN A 37 -8.17 14.81 -16.02
C ASN A 37 -7.05 14.70 -14.96
N PRO A 38 -6.07 15.63 -14.89
CA PRO A 38 -5.00 15.59 -13.90
C PRO A 38 -5.52 15.80 -12.47
N GLY A 39 -6.74 16.33 -12.32
CA GLY A 39 -7.42 16.46 -11.05
C GLY A 39 -7.74 15.12 -10.39
N LEU A 40 -7.90 14.04 -11.15
CA LEU A 40 -8.11 12.69 -10.60
C LEU A 40 -6.87 12.21 -9.83
N LEU A 41 -5.70 12.28 -10.47
CA LEU A 41 -4.44 11.90 -9.84
C LEU A 41 -4.15 12.74 -8.59
N LYS A 42 -4.45 14.05 -8.65
CA LYS A 42 -4.32 14.94 -7.48
C LYS A 42 -5.26 14.54 -6.34
N LYS A 43 -6.52 14.20 -6.63
CA LYS A 43 -7.50 13.76 -5.63
C LYS A 43 -7.07 12.44 -4.98
N LEU A 44 -6.66 11.46 -5.80
CA LEU A 44 -6.15 10.17 -5.32
C LEU A 44 -4.97 10.37 -4.36
N LYS A 45 -3.99 11.19 -4.75
CA LYS A 45 -2.84 11.53 -3.90
C LYS A 45 -3.24 12.15 -2.55
N ILE A 46 -4.23 13.06 -2.54
CA ILE A 46 -4.71 13.69 -1.30
C ILE A 46 -5.35 12.64 -0.37
N LEU A 47 -6.19 11.76 -0.91
CA LEU A 47 -6.86 10.72 -0.12
C LEU A 47 -5.87 9.72 0.45
N LEU A 48 -4.89 9.28 -0.36
CA LEU A 48 -3.82 8.39 0.09
C LEU A 48 -2.98 9.03 1.20
N ASN A 49 -2.62 10.31 1.10
CA ASN A 49 -1.93 11.03 2.18
C ASN A 49 -2.75 11.03 3.49
N SER A 50 -4.07 11.27 3.39
CA SER A 50 -4.96 11.24 4.57
C SER A 50 -5.07 9.85 5.20
N ALA A 51 -4.97 8.79 4.39
CA ALA A 51 -4.97 7.40 4.87
C ALA A 51 -3.62 7.01 5.48
N GLU A 52 -2.50 7.45 4.90
CA GLU A 52 -1.16 7.23 5.45
C GLU A 52 -1.02 7.88 6.84
N ALA A 53 -1.60 9.08 7.05
CA ALA A 53 -1.51 9.81 8.31
C ALA A 53 -2.15 9.10 9.53
N VAL A 54 -3.00 8.10 9.28
CA VAL A 54 -3.73 7.34 10.32
C VAL A 54 -3.26 5.91 10.43
N LEU A 55 -2.30 5.53 9.58
CA LEU A 55 -1.81 4.17 9.45
C LEU A 55 -1.19 3.68 10.76
N ASP A 56 -0.33 4.48 11.38
CA ASP A 56 0.35 4.13 12.63
C ASP A 56 -0.64 3.84 13.78
N ASP A 57 -1.68 4.68 13.92
CA ASP A 57 -2.73 4.50 14.93
C ASP A 57 -3.61 3.28 14.63
N ALA A 58 -3.97 3.08 13.36
CA ALA A 58 -4.75 1.93 12.92
C ALA A 58 -4.00 0.61 13.16
N GLU A 59 -2.71 0.55 12.86
CA GLU A 59 -1.89 -0.64 13.12
C GLU A 59 -1.75 -0.93 14.62
N GLY A 60 -1.59 0.12 15.44
CA GLY A 60 -1.57 -0.01 16.90
C GLY A 60 -2.87 -0.59 17.46
N LYS A 61 -4.01 -0.27 16.83
CA LYS A 61 -5.35 -0.73 17.24
C LYS A 61 -5.81 -2.02 16.56
N GLN A 62 -5.11 -2.51 15.53
CA GLN A 62 -5.52 -3.67 14.71
C GLN A 62 -5.72 -4.95 15.53
N LEU A 63 -4.90 -5.17 16.56
CA LEU A 63 -4.98 -6.37 17.41
C LEU A 63 -6.13 -6.30 18.43
N SER A 64 -6.53 -5.09 18.82
CA SER A 64 -7.55 -4.86 19.85
C SER A 64 -8.94 -4.61 19.26
N ASN A 65 -9.02 -4.09 18.04
CA ASN A 65 -10.28 -3.78 17.38
C ASN A 65 -10.41 -4.51 16.03
N PRO A 66 -11.29 -5.53 15.91
CA PRO A 66 -11.47 -6.26 14.67
C PRO A 66 -12.01 -5.39 13.53
N HIS A 67 -12.74 -4.31 13.82
CA HIS A 67 -13.22 -3.38 12.80
C HIS A 67 -12.10 -2.54 12.20
N VAL A 68 -11.09 -2.17 13.01
CA VAL A 68 -9.87 -1.50 12.51
C VAL A 68 -9.05 -2.45 11.65
N ARG A 69 -8.99 -3.74 12.02
CA ARG A 69 -8.35 -4.76 11.19
C ARG A 69 -9.01 -4.91 9.82
N GLU A 70 -10.33 -4.96 9.79
CA GLU A 70 -11.10 -5.02 8.54
C GLU A 70 -10.86 -3.77 7.69
N TRP A 71 -10.89 -2.58 8.32
CA TRP A 71 -10.60 -1.32 7.64
C TRP A 71 -9.20 -1.28 7.02
N LEU A 72 -8.17 -1.77 7.73
CA LEU A 72 -6.81 -1.87 7.20
C LEU A 72 -6.69 -2.85 6.04
N LEU A 73 -7.45 -3.96 6.08
CA LEU A 73 -7.49 -4.92 4.98
C LEU A 73 -8.06 -4.28 3.71
N GLN A 74 -9.18 -3.57 3.84
CA GLN A 74 -9.80 -2.86 2.73
C GLN A 74 -8.88 -1.75 2.19
N LEU A 75 -8.26 -0.96 3.06
CA LEU A 75 -7.28 0.04 2.64
C LEU A 75 -6.13 -0.58 1.83
N LYS A 76 -5.63 -1.75 2.25
CA LYS A 76 -4.57 -2.46 1.54
C LYS A 76 -5.02 -2.92 0.15
N GLU A 77 -6.25 -3.40 0.01
CA GLU A 77 -6.83 -3.77 -1.29
C GLU A 77 -6.90 -2.57 -2.23
N GLU A 78 -7.33 -1.40 -1.73
CA GLU A 78 -7.39 -0.16 -2.51
C GLU A 78 -6.00 0.35 -2.95
N ILE A 79 -4.99 0.22 -2.08
CA ILE A 79 -3.60 0.57 -2.42
C ILE A 79 -3.07 -0.33 -3.55
N TYR A 80 -3.35 -1.63 -3.50
CA TYR A 80 -2.96 -2.53 -4.58
C TYR A 80 -3.70 -2.23 -5.89
N ALA A 81 -5.00 -1.96 -5.83
CA ALA A 81 -5.76 -1.57 -7.02
C ALA A 81 -5.17 -0.30 -7.66
N ALA A 82 -4.77 0.68 -6.84
CA ALA A 82 -4.09 1.89 -7.31
C ALA A 82 -2.71 1.58 -7.90
N GLU A 83 -1.91 0.73 -7.26
CA GLU A 83 -0.59 0.34 -7.74
C GLU A 83 -0.67 -0.40 -9.08
N ASP A 84 -1.56 -1.37 -9.19
CA ASP A 84 -1.80 -2.15 -10.41
C ASP A 84 -2.20 -1.23 -11.56
N LEU A 85 -3.04 -0.24 -11.30
CA LEU A 85 -3.42 0.76 -12.30
C LEU A 85 -2.25 1.64 -12.76
N MET A 86 -1.35 2.04 -11.83
CA MET A 86 -0.15 2.79 -12.23
C MET A 86 0.81 1.92 -13.05
N ILE A 87 0.94 0.63 -12.72
CA ILE A 87 1.73 -0.33 -13.51
C ILE A 87 1.13 -0.49 -14.92
N GLU A 88 -0.20 -0.66 -15.01
CA GLU A 88 -0.94 -0.77 -16.28
C GLU A 88 -0.65 0.45 -17.18
N ILE A 89 -0.68 1.67 -16.62
CA ILE A 89 -0.35 2.90 -17.34
C ILE A 89 1.13 2.94 -17.80
N CYS A 90 2.05 2.52 -16.94
CA CYS A 90 3.48 2.48 -17.28
C CYS A 90 3.76 1.49 -18.40
N ASP A 91 3.15 0.31 -18.36
CA ASP A 91 3.27 -0.72 -19.40
C ASP A 91 2.67 -0.23 -20.73
N GLU A 92 1.57 0.51 -20.72
CA GLU A 92 1.00 1.15 -21.91
C GLU A 92 1.90 2.27 -22.48
N CYS A 93 2.66 2.95 -21.62
CA CYS A 93 3.59 4.00 -22.03
C CYS A 93 4.88 3.47 -22.65
N LEU A 94 5.22 2.20 -22.43
CA LEU A 94 6.39 1.60 -23.04
C LEU A 94 6.16 1.53 -24.57
N PRO A 95 7.05 2.10 -25.39
CA PRO A 95 6.90 2.00 -26.84
C PRO A 95 6.78 0.52 -27.19
N ASN A 96 5.65 0.15 -27.79
CA ASN A 96 5.48 -1.15 -28.40
C ASN A 96 6.52 -1.27 -29.52
N ASP A 97 7.73 -1.76 -29.20
CA ASP A 97 8.67 -2.33 -30.16
C ASP A 97 8.11 -3.67 -30.69
N VAL A 98 6.88 -3.61 -31.18
CA VAL A 98 6.26 -4.65 -32.00
C VAL A 98 5.89 -3.99 -33.31
N GLU A 99 6.90 -3.40 -33.93
CA GLU A 99 6.89 -3.13 -35.35
C GLU A 99 6.62 -4.45 -36.07
N CYS A 100 5.61 -4.45 -36.92
CA CYS A 100 5.28 -5.54 -37.81
C CYS A 100 6.48 -5.85 -38.73
N GLU A 101 7.34 -6.78 -38.35
CA GLU A 101 8.21 -7.45 -39.32
C GLU A 101 7.52 -8.71 -39.84
N SER A 102 6.85 -8.52 -40.98
CA SER A 102 6.65 -9.58 -41.94
C SER A 102 8.00 -10.16 -42.36
N SER A 103 8.41 -11.31 -41.79
CA SER A 103 8.96 -12.48 -42.50
C SER A 103 9.74 -13.43 -41.57
N SER A 104 9.50 -14.73 -41.78
CA SER A 104 10.31 -15.88 -41.34
C SER A 104 10.23 -16.35 -39.86
N ARG A 105 10.18 -17.69 -39.72
CA ARG A 105 9.92 -18.49 -38.50
C ARG A 105 11.16 -18.59 -37.55
N PRO A 106 11.10 -19.37 -36.45
CA PRO A 106 10.46 -19.10 -35.17
C PRO A 106 11.51 -19.04 -34.03
N ARG A 107 11.47 -18.03 -33.15
CA ARG A 107 12.11 -18.13 -31.82
C ARG A 107 11.01 -18.32 -30.77
N LYS A 108 10.87 -19.58 -30.33
CA LYS A 108 10.23 -19.92 -29.06
C LYS A 108 11.04 -19.29 -27.93
N VAL A 109 10.73 -18.05 -27.60
CA VAL A 109 10.85 -17.59 -26.22
C VAL A 109 9.42 -17.50 -25.71
N MET A 110 9.18 -18.28 -24.66
CA MET A 110 7.90 -18.43 -24.01
C MET A 110 7.54 -17.09 -23.39
N ARG A 111 6.90 -16.22 -24.19
CA ARG A 111 6.03 -15.17 -23.65
C ARG A 111 4.96 -15.93 -22.90
N LEU A 112 5.13 -16.04 -21.59
CA LEU A 112 4.07 -16.42 -20.67
C LEU A 112 3.03 -15.29 -20.76
N THR A 113 2.24 -15.33 -21.82
CA THR A 113 1.01 -14.57 -21.94
C THR A 113 0.09 -15.11 -20.88
N LEU A 114 -0.02 -14.39 -19.76
CA LEU A 114 -1.21 -14.49 -18.93
C LEU A 114 -2.42 -14.24 -19.83
N PRO A 115 -3.45 -15.09 -19.78
CA PRO A 115 -4.60 -14.93 -20.64
C PRO A 115 -5.49 -13.81 -20.08
N SER A 116 -5.85 -12.89 -20.98
CA SER A 116 -7.10 -12.13 -20.91
C SER A 116 -7.15 -10.93 -19.98
N PHE A 117 -6.39 -9.87 -20.31
CA PHE A 117 -7.03 -8.58 -20.52
C PHE A 117 -6.61 -8.08 -21.90
N SER A 118 -7.60 -7.76 -22.72
CA SER A 118 -7.42 -7.37 -24.11
C SER A 118 -6.40 -6.24 -24.22
N LYS A 119 -5.43 -6.37 -25.13
CA LYS A 119 -4.39 -5.37 -25.46
C LYS A 119 -4.92 -4.06 -26.09
N THR A 120 -6.19 -3.73 -25.84
CA THR A 120 -6.87 -2.50 -26.28
C THR A 120 -8.01 -2.14 -25.30
N ALA A 121 -7.84 -2.37 -24.00
CA ALA A 121 -8.77 -1.87 -22.97
C ALA A 121 -8.60 -0.34 -22.79
N CYS A 122 -8.95 0.34 -23.88
CA CYS A 122 -9.47 1.69 -24.02
C CYS A 122 -9.18 2.66 -22.87
N GLU A 123 -8.49 3.77 -23.17
CA GLU A 123 -8.39 5.02 -22.39
C GLU A 123 -9.63 5.38 -21.56
N LYS A 124 -10.83 5.01 -22.04
CA LYS A 124 -12.13 5.21 -21.39
C LYS A 124 -12.35 4.40 -20.11
N GLU A 125 -11.48 3.44 -19.81
CA GLU A 125 -11.61 2.56 -18.63
C GLU A 125 -10.67 3.00 -17.49
N ILE A 126 -9.62 3.77 -17.77
CA ILE A 126 -8.66 4.21 -16.74
C ILE A 126 -9.26 5.31 -15.85
N GLU A 127 -9.92 6.31 -16.42
CA GLU A 127 -10.61 7.33 -15.61
C GLU A 127 -11.68 6.76 -14.66
N PRO A 128 -12.60 5.89 -15.10
CA PRO A 128 -13.57 5.30 -14.19
C PRO A 128 -12.94 4.39 -13.14
N LYS A 129 -11.88 3.62 -13.48
CA LYS A 129 -11.13 2.82 -12.49
C LYS A 129 -10.50 3.71 -11.40
N ILE A 130 -9.85 4.82 -11.78
CA ILE A 130 -9.30 5.77 -10.80
C ILE A 130 -10.43 6.39 -9.95
N GLN A 131 -11.56 6.70 -10.57
CA GLN A 131 -12.71 7.28 -9.88
C GLN A 131 -13.30 6.30 -8.86
N GLU A 132 -13.38 5.01 -9.20
CA GLU A 132 -13.79 3.94 -8.28
C GLU A 132 -12.89 3.88 -7.05
N ILE A 133 -11.56 3.82 -7.24
CA ILE A 133 -10.57 3.83 -6.15
C ILE A 133 -10.69 5.10 -5.29
N ILE A 134 -10.95 6.26 -5.91
CA ILE A 134 -11.16 7.51 -5.18
C ILE A 134 -12.41 7.44 -4.31
N ASP A 135 -13.49 6.84 -4.80
CA ASP A 135 -14.76 6.79 -4.10
C ASP A 135 -14.73 5.75 -2.97
N THR A 136 -14.09 4.60 -3.15
CA THR A 136 -13.82 3.63 -2.09
C THR A 136 -12.92 4.23 -0.99
N LEU A 137 -11.83 4.90 -1.35
CA LEU A 137 -10.96 5.58 -0.38
C LEU A 137 -11.68 6.67 0.41
N LYS A 138 -12.60 7.42 -0.21
CA LYS A 138 -13.45 8.38 0.53
C LYS A 138 -14.33 7.68 1.55
N LEU A 139 -15.00 6.60 1.16
CA LEU A 139 -15.84 5.83 2.08
C LEU A 139 -15.04 5.30 3.27
N LEU A 140 -13.82 4.80 3.02
CA LEU A 140 -12.89 4.38 4.08
C LEU A 140 -12.52 5.55 4.99
N LEU A 141 -12.23 6.73 4.45
CA LEU A 141 -11.90 7.93 5.24
C LEU A 141 -13.10 8.49 6.02
N GLU A 142 -14.32 8.31 5.53
CA GLU A 142 -15.53 8.62 6.31
C GLU A 142 -15.68 7.63 7.47
N GLN A 143 -15.50 6.33 7.21
CA GLN A 143 -15.57 5.27 8.21
C GLN A 143 -14.48 5.42 9.30
N LYS A 144 -13.29 5.91 8.95
CA LYS A 144 -12.19 6.21 9.88
C LYS A 144 -12.67 6.98 11.11
N SER A 145 -13.52 8.00 10.91
CA SER A 145 -14.03 8.85 12.00
C SER A 145 -14.88 8.06 13.01
N HIS A 146 -15.64 7.07 12.55
CA HIS A 146 -16.47 6.20 13.39
C HIS A 146 -15.63 5.17 14.15
N LEU A 147 -14.45 4.83 13.63
CA LEU A 147 -13.51 3.90 14.26
C LEU A 147 -12.60 4.58 15.30
N GLY A 148 -12.68 5.91 15.45
CA GLY A 148 -11.82 6.66 16.37
C GLY A 148 -10.34 6.58 15.99
N LEU A 149 -10.05 6.53 14.68
CA LEU A 149 -8.70 6.56 14.16
C LEU A 149 -8.21 8.01 14.10
N GLU A 150 -7.10 8.27 14.81
CA GLU A 150 -6.54 9.61 14.94
C GLU A 150 -5.31 9.75 14.04
N GLU A 151 -5.16 10.93 13.45
CA GLU A 151 -3.91 11.26 12.77
C GLU A 151 -2.82 11.30 13.83
N THR A 152 -1.70 10.63 13.54
CA THR A 152 -0.56 10.61 14.45
C THR A 152 0.08 11.99 14.43
N SER A 153 -0.52 12.92 15.18
CA SER A 153 0.05 14.23 15.36
C SER A 153 1.41 14.00 16.01
N VAL A 154 2.47 14.46 15.36
CA VAL A 154 3.82 14.53 15.94
C VAL A 154 3.80 15.63 17.01
N HIS A 155 2.90 15.53 17.97
CA HIS A 155 2.96 16.22 19.24
C HIS A 155 3.56 15.25 20.25
N ASN A 156 4.88 15.35 20.28
CA ASN A 156 5.78 15.01 21.36
C ASN A 156 5.06 14.90 22.73
N GLY A 157 5.10 13.70 23.32
CA GLY A 157 4.97 13.51 24.76
C GLY A 157 3.65 12.93 25.27
N SER A 158 3.50 11.61 25.21
CA SER A 158 3.01 10.85 26.37
C SER A 158 3.32 9.36 26.22
N TYR A 159 4.48 8.99 26.73
CA TYR A 159 4.86 7.66 27.21
C TYR A 159 3.65 6.90 27.77
N ASN A 160 3.24 5.83 27.08
CA ASN A 160 2.45 4.75 27.66
C ASN A 160 2.73 3.40 26.97
N SER A 161 3.94 3.22 26.43
CA SER A 161 4.46 1.86 26.29
C SER A 161 4.93 1.41 27.67
N GLN A 162 3.98 0.93 28.48
CA GLN A 162 4.30 0.07 29.61
C GLN A 162 4.89 -1.21 29.05
N ARG A 163 6.18 -1.14 28.74
CA ARG A 163 7.05 -2.29 28.53
C ARG A 163 7.01 -3.08 29.82
N LEU A 164 6.21 -4.14 29.85
CA LEU A 164 6.28 -5.13 30.92
C LEU A 164 7.71 -5.69 30.93
N LEU A 165 8.50 -5.23 31.90
CA LEU A 165 9.80 -5.80 32.22
C LEU A 165 9.56 -7.18 32.84
N ALA A 166 9.65 -8.22 32.02
CA ALA A 166 9.95 -9.56 32.51
C ALA A 166 11.47 -9.70 32.58
N THR A 167 12.02 -9.90 33.78
CA THR A 167 12.43 -11.22 34.28
C THR A 167 12.95 -11.08 35.71
N SER A 168 12.45 -11.98 36.56
CA SER A 168 12.83 -12.23 37.95
C SER A 168 14.35 -12.24 38.14
N ILE A 169 14.86 -11.43 39.07
CA ILE A 169 16.21 -11.60 39.61
C ILE A 169 16.18 -12.83 40.51
N VAL A 170 16.83 -13.91 40.10
CA VAL A 170 17.12 -15.04 40.99
C VAL A 170 18.38 -14.63 41.75
N GLU A 171 18.21 -14.24 43.01
CA GLU A 171 19.31 -14.10 43.94
C GLU A 171 19.76 -15.52 44.33
N GLU A 172 20.79 -16.00 43.64
CA GLU A 172 21.49 -17.23 43.98
C GLU A 172 22.08 -17.07 45.39
N SER A 173 21.36 -17.60 46.38
CA SER A 173 21.80 -17.57 47.76
C SER A 173 23.00 -18.49 47.92
N ASP A 174 24.11 -17.87 48.27
CA ASP A 174 25.41 -18.43 48.63
C ASP A 174 25.26 -19.44 49.79
N VAL A 175 25.25 -20.74 49.50
CA VAL A 175 25.23 -21.79 50.54
C VAL A 175 26.67 -22.20 50.85
N TYR A 176 27.20 -21.54 51.88
CA TYR A 176 28.47 -21.84 52.53
C TYR A 176 28.46 -23.24 53.19
N GLY A 177 29.64 -23.87 53.19
CA GLY A 177 29.83 -25.30 53.42
C GLY A 177 29.50 -25.86 54.80
N ARG A 178 29.61 -27.19 54.88
CA ARG A 178 29.91 -27.91 56.12
C ARG A 178 31.05 -28.86 55.85
N GLU A 179 32.14 -28.60 56.56
CA GLU A 179 33.25 -29.51 56.79
C GLU A 179 32.76 -30.64 57.70
N ASP A 180 33.41 -31.80 57.54
CA ASP A 180 33.25 -33.12 58.19
C ASP A 180 32.30 -34.15 57.53
#